data_AF-A0A966LY33-F1
#
_entry.id   AF-A0A966LY33-F1
#
_cell.length_a   1.000
_cell.length_b   1.000
_cell.length_c   1.000
_cell.angle_alpha   90.00
_cell.angle_beta   90.00
_cell.angle_gamma   90.00
#
_symmetry.space_group_name_H-M   'P 1'
#
loop_
_entity.id
_entity.type
_entity.pdbx_description
1 polymer ?
#
loop_
_entity_poly.entity_id
_entity_poly.type
_entity_poly.pdbx_seq_one_letter_code
_entity_poly.pdbx_strand_id
1 'polypeptide(L)'
;MSKENYFPPKHAEGQFHCPHCGVFAKQRWSHLSAIGDSYTTANRNTYAGKVYSSNIMNLTTVTGNLPEIWTISICEHCNGMSVWNKTSMIFPKKIIVEQPNSDLSEEIQTDYLEAANVLNDSPRSAAAILRLALQKLCIQLGENGKNINNDIAALVKKGLNPTIQKSLDALRITGNNAVHPGELDLKEDTTRVVKLFGLLNFISEKIITEPKEIGAFYDELPDEAKQAVQERDAPKK
;
A
#
# COMPACT_ATOMS: atom_id res chain seq x y z
N MET A 1 8.29 -3.29 -22.84
CA MET A 1 7.59 -4.26 -21.95
C MET A 1 6.10 -4.04 -22.12
N SER A 2 5.37 -5.06 -22.58
CA SER A 2 3.91 -5.01 -22.70
C SER A 2 3.31 -4.83 -21.31
N LYS A 3 2.49 -3.79 -21.10
CA LYS A 3 1.66 -3.70 -19.88
C LYS A 3 0.85 -4.98 -19.78
N GLU A 4 1.11 -5.81 -18.77
CA GLU A 4 0.28 -6.96 -18.49
C GLU A 4 -1.15 -6.48 -18.20
N ASN A 5 -2.13 -7.16 -18.76
CA ASN A 5 -3.53 -6.83 -18.56
C ASN A 5 -3.92 -7.17 -17.11
N TYR A 6 -4.09 -6.16 -16.27
CA TYR A 6 -4.60 -6.33 -14.92
C TYR A 6 -6.11 -6.63 -14.93
N PHE A 7 -6.49 -7.73 -14.30
CA PHE A 7 -7.88 -8.17 -14.14
C PHE A 7 -8.31 -7.96 -12.68
N PRO A 8 -9.09 -6.92 -12.35
CA PRO A 8 -9.48 -6.61 -10.98
C PRO A 8 -10.41 -7.69 -10.40
N PRO A 9 -10.47 -7.84 -9.06
CA PRO A 9 -11.43 -8.73 -8.43
C PRO A 9 -12.86 -8.37 -8.80
N LYS A 10 -13.60 -9.37 -9.29
CA LYS A 10 -15.01 -9.26 -9.63
C LYS A 10 -15.78 -10.45 -9.08
N HIS A 11 -16.97 -10.15 -8.55
CA HIS A 11 -17.81 -11.15 -7.89
C HIS A 11 -18.19 -12.28 -8.86
N ALA A 12 -18.15 -13.52 -8.37
CA ALA A 12 -18.44 -14.74 -9.10
C ALA A 12 -17.61 -14.98 -10.37
N GLU A 13 -16.47 -14.31 -10.54
CA GLU A 13 -15.52 -14.65 -11.60
C GLU A 13 -14.57 -15.78 -11.16
N GLY A 14 -14.28 -16.68 -12.10
CA GLY A 14 -13.46 -17.86 -11.83
C GLY A 14 -11.98 -17.55 -11.58
N GLN A 15 -11.49 -16.40 -12.02
CA GLN A 15 -10.09 -15.99 -11.91
C GLN A 15 -9.95 -14.47 -11.99
N PHE A 16 -9.03 -13.91 -11.20
CA PHE A 16 -8.65 -12.49 -11.22
C PHE A 16 -7.29 -12.31 -10.53
N HIS A 17 -6.71 -11.11 -10.61
CA HIS A 17 -5.51 -10.78 -9.85
C HIS A 17 -5.84 -10.74 -8.36
N CYS A 18 -5.23 -11.65 -7.60
CA CYS A 18 -5.52 -11.83 -6.19
C CYS A 18 -5.19 -10.55 -5.40
N PRO A 19 -6.12 -10.01 -4.60
CA PRO A 19 -5.86 -8.78 -3.84
C PRO A 19 -4.89 -8.99 -2.66
N HIS A 20 -4.50 -10.24 -2.38
CA HIS A 20 -3.52 -10.58 -1.33
C HIS A 20 -2.09 -10.73 -1.87
N CYS A 21 -1.92 -11.35 -3.04
CA CYS A 21 -0.59 -11.67 -3.58
C CYS A 21 -0.32 -11.10 -4.98
N GLY A 22 -1.27 -10.39 -5.59
CA GLY A 22 -1.13 -9.78 -6.92
C GLY A 22 -1.20 -10.76 -8.10
N VAL A 23 -1.03 -12.07 -7.89
CA VAL A 23 -1.00 -13.07 -8.97
C VAL A 23 -2.39 -13.27 -9.60
N PHE A 24 -2.45 -13.34 -10.93
CA PHE A 24 -3.65 -13.79 -11.66
C PHE A 24 -3.91 -15.27 -11.39
N ALA A 25 -4.92 -15.57 -10.58
CA ALA A 25 -5.16 -16.92 -10.08
C ALA A 25 -6.65 -17.26 -10.04
N LYS A 26 -6.93 -18.57 -10.16
CA LYS A 26 -8.26 -19.14 -9.94
C LYS A 26 -8.74 -18.88 -8.51
N GLN A 27 -10.06 -18.74 -8.38
CA GLN A 27 -10.71 -18.42 -7.12
C GLN A 27 -11.76 -19.50 -6.81
N ARG A 28 -11.68 -20.07 -5.61
CA ARG A 28 -12.68 -21.02 -5.09
C ARG A 28 -13.73 -20.25 -4.31
N TRP A 29 -15.01 -20.46 -4.63
CA TRP A 29 -16.13 -19.72 -4.05
C TRP A 29 -16.95 -20.56 -3.07
N SER A 30 -17.49 -19.93 -2.04
CA SER A 30 -18.46 -20.55 -1.13
C SER A 30 -19.44 -19.52 -0.58
N HIS A 31 -20.68 -19.95 -0.35
CA HIS A 31 -21.60 -19.22 0.53
C HIS A 31 -21.13 -19.36 1.98
N LEU A 32 -21.46 -18.36 2.80
CA LEU A 32 -21.23 -18.43 4.24
C LEU A 32 -22.42 -19.13 4.92
N SER A 33 -22.10 -20.06 5.81
CA SER A 33 -23.06 -20.67 6.72
C SER A 33 -22.60 -20.41 8.15
N ALA A 34 -23.51 -19.93 8.99
CA ALA A 34 -23.35 -19.96 10.42
C ALA A 34 -23.60 -21.41 10.82
N ILE A 35 -22.52 -22.18 10.84
CA ILE A 35 -22.54 -23.38 11.67
C ILE A 35 -22.61 -22.80 13.09
N GLY A 36 -23.56 -23.26 13.92
CA GLY A 36 -23.45 -23.02 15.36
C GLY A 36 -22.03 -23.35 15.79
N ASP A 37 -21.54 -22.78 16.89
CA ASP A 37 -20.16 -23.08 17.24
C ASP A 37 -19.98 -24.61 17.22
N SER A 38 -18.91 -25.09 16.60
CA SER A 38 -18.60 -26.52 16.53
C SER A 38 -18.29 -27.11 17.92
N TYR A 39 -18.76 -26.45 18.99
CA TYR A 39 -18.33 -26.52 20.37
C TYR A 39 -19.50 -26.53 21.39
N THR A 40 -20.73 -26.12 21.04
CA THR A 40 -21.91 -26.15 21.97
C THR A 40 -22.87 -27.30 21.73
N THR A 41 -22.76 -28.08 20.64
CA THR A 41 -23.38 -29.41 20.63
C THR A 41 -22.49 -30.37 21.40
N ALA A 42 -22.62 -30.28 22.73
CA ALA A 42 -22.27 -31.22 23.78
C ALA A 42 -21.27 -32.33 23.43
N ASN A 43 -20.14 -32.37 24.14
CA ASN A 43 -19.42 -33.62 24.42
C ASN A 43 -18.85 -34.40 23.23
N ARG A 44 -18.54 -33.77 22.10
CA ARG A 44 -17.57 -34.30 21.14
C ARG A 44 -16.59 -33.23 20.71
N ASN A 45 -15.66 -32.92 21.62
CA ASN A 45 -14.34 -32.42 21.28
C ASN A 45 -13.80 -33.28 20.12
N THR A 46 -13.87 -32.83 18.87
CA THR A 46 -13.05 -33.24 17.73
C THR A 46 -13.71 -32.80 16.41
N TYR A 47 -13.44 -31.57 15.95
CA TYR A 47 -13.30 -31.38 14.51
C TYR A 47 -11.84 -31.72 14.21
N ALA A 48 -11.59 -32.89 13.61
CA ALA A 48 -10.25 -33.41 13.32
C ALA A 48 -9.30 -33.51 14.53
N GLY A 49 -9.76 -33.95 15.71
CA GLY A 49 -8.83 -34.25 16.81
C GLY A 49 -8.41 -33.09 17.70
N LYS A 50 -8.79 -31.85 17.38
CA LYS A 50 -8.26 -30.66 18.07
C LYS A 50 -9.30 -30.00 18.98
N VAL A 51 -8.87 -29.72 20.22
CA VAL A 51 -9.61 -28.89 21.18
C VAL A 51 -9.34 -27.44 20.82
N TYR A 52 -10.40 -26.68 20.57
CA TYR A 52 -10.29 -25.25 20.25
C TYR A 52 -11.08 -24.45 21.30
N SER A 53 -10.45 -23.43 21.86
CA SER A 53 -11.11 -22.42 22.66
C SER A 53 -11.55 -21.27 21.77
N SER A 54 -12.75 -20.74 22.03
CA SER A 54 -13.30 -19.57 21.33
C SER A 54 -13.81 -18.58 22.36
N ASN A 55 -13.64 -17.28 22.08
CA ASN A 55 -14.12 -16.19 22.93
C ASN A 55 -15.66 -16.04 22.92
N ILE A 56 -16.36 -16.75 22.03
CA ILE A 56 -17.83 -16.77 21.96
C ILE A 56 -18.46 -18.06 22.52
N MET A 57 -17.66 -18.92 23.17
CA MET A 57 -18.15 -20.13 23.82
C MET A 57 -19.22 -19.79 24.89
N ASN A 58 -20.25 -20.62 25.01
CA ASN A 58 -21.39 -20.44 25.93
C ASN A 58 -22.31 -19.24 25.64
N LEU A 59 -22.18 -18.58 24.47
CA LEU A 59 -23.17 -17.60 24.00
C LEU A 59 -24.29 -18.29 23.20
N THR A 60 -25.45 -17.63 23.08
CA THR A 60 -26.53 -18.10 22.21
C THR A 60 -26.03 -18.18 20.77
N THR A 61 -26.13 -19.36 20.16
CA THR A 61 -25.61 -19.61 18.83
C THR A 61 -26.62 -19.25 17.75
N VAL A 62 -26.11 -18.74 16.62
CA VAL A 62 -26.86 -18.61 15.38
C VAL A 62 -26.50 -19.80 14.51
N THR A 63 -27.50 -20.53 14.02
CA THR A 63 -27.30 -21.64 13.09
C THR A 63 -28.10 -21.40 11.82
N GLY A 64 -27.52 -21.76 10.68
CA GLY A 64 -28.15 -21.64 9.36
C GLY A 64 -27.28 -20.92 8.35
N ASN A 65 -27.72 -20.97 7.09
CA ASN A 65 -27.05 -20.25 6.01
C ASN A 65 -27.16 -18.74 6.26
N LEU A 66 -26.06 -18.00 6.06
CA LEU A 66 -26.16 -16.55 5.98
C LEU A 66 -26.90 -16.18 4.69
N PRO A 67 -27.52 -14.99 4.62
CA PRO A 67 -28.13 -14.51 3.37
C PRO A 67 -27.15 -14.61 2.21
N GLU A 68 -27.62 -15.04 1.03
CA GLU A 68 -26.80 -15.31 -0.17
C GLU A 68 -25.96 -14.12 -0.65
N ILE A 69 -26.28 -12.92 -0.16
CA ILE A 69 -25.47 -11.73 -0.36
C ILE A 69 -24.07 -11.88 0.25
N TRP A 70 -23.84 -12.79 1.20
CA TRP A 70 -22.53 -13.03 1.79
C TRP A 70 -21.85 -14.24 1.17
N THR A 71 -20.73 -14.00 0.49
CA THR A 71 -19.92 -15.05 -0.13
C THR A 71 -18.45 -14.83 0.18
N ILE A 72 -17.66 -15.91 0.12
CA ILE A 72 -16.20 -15.84 0.16
C ILE A 72 -15.59 -16.35 -1.13
N SER A 73 -14.39 -15.85 -1.44
CA SER A 73 -13.51 -16.40 -2.46
C SER A 73 -12.12 -16.66 -1.88
N ILE A 74 -11.49 -17.77 -2.24
CA ILE A 74 -10.15 -18.15 -1.78
C ILE A 74 -9.24 -18.30 -2.98
N CYS A 75 -8.10 -17.61 -2.96
CA CYS A 75 -7.09 -17.69 -4.00
C CYS A 75 -6.40 -19.07 -4.00
N GLU A 76 -6.35 -19.75 -5.15
CA GLU A 76 -5.67 -21.05 -5.25
C GLU A 76 -4.14 -20.95 -5.18
N HIS A 77 -3.57 -19.76 -5.39
CA HIS A 77 -2.12 -19.54 -5.30
C HIS A 77 -1.64 -19.34 -3.86
N CYS A 78 -2.21 -18.35 -3.14
CA CYS A 78 -1.72 -17.97 -1.80
C CYS A 78 -2.65 -18.40 -0.66
N ASN A 79 -3.80 -19.03 -0.94
CA ASN A 79 -4.84 -19.37 0.03
C ASN A 79 -5.46 -18.16 0.78
N GLY A 80 -5.22 -16.93 0.30
CA GLY A 80 -5.82 -15.72 0.86
C GLY A 80 -7.33 -15.70 0.66
N MET A 81 -8.07 -15.46 1.73
CA MET A 81 -9.53 -15.39 1.75
C MET A 81 -10.02 -13.96 1.49
N SER A 82 -11.04 -13.81 0.66
CA SER A 82 -11.76 -12.55 0.43
C SER A 82 -13.23 -12.71 0.81
N VAL A 83 -13.82 -11.69 1.44
CA VAL A 83 -15.21 -11.66 1.89
C VAL A 83 -15.98 -10.65 1.04
N TRP A 84 -17.17 -11.02 0.60
CA TRP A 84 -18.01 -10.22 -0.30
C TRP A 84 -19.40 -10.01 0.30
N ASN A 85 -19.97 -8.83 0.05
CA ASN A 85 -21.37 -8.49 0.28
C ASN A 85 -22.02 -8.06 -1.04
N LYS A 86 -23.05 -8.79 -1.48
CA LYS A 86 -23.61 -8.76 -2.83
C LYS A 86 -22.50 -8.94 -3.86
N THR A 87 -22.18 -7.91 -4.62
CA THR A 87 -21.11 -7.91 -5.62
C THR A 87 -19.85 -7.17 -5.16
N SER A 88 -19.86 -6.61 -3.95
CA SER A 88 -18.78 -5.77 -3.41
C SER A 88 -17.88 -6.58 -2.50
N MET A 89 -16.57 -6.56 -2.79
CA MET A 89 -15.57 -7.13 -1.89
C MET A 89 -15.44 -6.24 -0.65
N ILE A 90 -15.66 -6.81 0.53
CA ILE A 90 -15.52 -6.16 1.84
C ILE A 90 -14.12 -6.40 2.42
N PHE A 91 -13.54 -7.56 2.14
CA PHE A 91 -12.20 -7.91 2.57
C PHE A 91 -11.47 -8.71 1.47
N PRO A 92 -10.16 -8.47 1.24
CA PRO A 92 -9.41 -7.30 1.72
C PRO A 92 -10.01 -6.03 1.10
N LYS A 93 -9.77 -4.87 1.72
CA LYS A 93 -10.26 -3.62 1.16
C LYS A 93 -9.60 -3.40 -0.20
N LYS A 94 -10.38 -2.90 -1.17
CA LYS A 94 -9.87 -2.63 -2.51
C LYS A 94 -8.83 -1.50 -2.45
N ILE A 95 -7.56 -1.86 -2.52
CA ILE A 95 -6.47 -0.91 -2.74
C ILE A 95 -6.48 -0.55 -4.23
N ILE A 96 -6.80 0.71 -4.54
CA ILE A 96 -6.89 1.23 -5.91
C ILE A 96 -5.61 1.95 -6.35
N VAL A 97 -4.58 1.91 -5.52
CA VAL A 97 -3.31 2.60 -5.72
C VAL A 97 -2.21 1.59 -6.00
N GLU A 98 -1.13 2.05 -6.60
CA GLU A 98 0.07 1.24 -6.85
C GLU A 98 0.69 0.78 -5.52
N GLN A 99 1.56 -0.24 -5.58
CA GLN A 99 2.33 -0.63 -4.41
C GLN A 99 3.36 0.46 -4.05
N PRO A 100 3.75 0.60 -2.77
CA PRO A 100 4.82 1.52 -2.41
C PRO A 100 6.13 1.11 -3.10
N ASN A 101 6.95 2.10 -3.46
CA ASN A 101 8.30 1.86 -3.95
C ASN A 101 9.11 1.02 -2.92
N SER A 102 9.83 0.00 -3.40
CA SER A 102 10.52 -0.98 -2.55
C SER A 102 11.75 -0.45 -1.81
N ASP A 103 12.31 0.68 -2.23
CA ASP A 103 13.45 1.34 -1.56
C ASP A 103 13.02 2.34 -0.49
N LEU A 104 11.71 2.52 -0.28
CA LEU A 104 11.20 3.20 0.90
C LEU A 104 11.48 2.37 2.16
N SER A 105 11.72 3.03 3.30
CA SER A 105 11.85 2.33 4.58
C SER A 105 10.55 1.59 4.96
N GLU A 106 10.65 0.52 5.74
CA GLU A 106 9.51 -0.30 6.16
C GLU A 106 8.41 0.53 6.84
N GLU A 107 8.80 1.55 7.63
CA GLU A 107 7.86 2.47 8.28
C GLU A 107 7.05 3.29 7.27
N ILE A 108 7.68 3.74 6.17
CA ILE A 108 6.99 4.51 5.13
C ILE A 108 6.09 3.61 4.30
N GLN A 109 6.54 2.38 3.96
CA GLN A 109 5.72 1.40 3.26
C GLN A 109 4.47 1.04 4.09
N THR A 110 4.63 0.90 5.41
CA THR A 110 3.51 0.63 6.32
C THR A 110 2.49 1.78 6.32
N ASP A 111 2.95 3.03 6.48
CA ASP A 111 2.07 4.21 6.43
C ASP A 111 1.38 4.34 5.06
N TYR A 112 2.09 4.05 3.97
CA TYR A 112 1.53 4.06 2.62
C TYR A 112 0.37 3.05 2.51
N LEU A 113 0.57 1.81 2.97
CA LEU A 113 -0.45 0.78 2.93
C LEU A 113 -1.61 1.09 3.89
N GLU A 114 -1.34 1.70 5.05
CA GLU A 114 -2.38 2.19 5.95
C GLU A 114 -3.25 3.25 5.27
N ALA A 115 -2.61 4.25 4.63
CA ALA A 115 -3.32 5.28 3.85
C ALA A 115 -4.17 4.65 2.74
N ALA A 116 -3.62 3.68 2.02
CA ALA A 116 -4.31 2.98 0.95
C ALA A 116 -5.55 2.22 1.46
N ASN A 117 -5.44 1.60 2.65
CA ASN A 117 -6.52 0.86 3.28
C ASN A 117 -7.68 1.74 3.75
N VAL A 118 -7.43 2.98 4.14
CA VAL A 118 -8.47 3.91 4.58
C VAL A 118 -8.98 4.86 3.49
N LEU A 119 -8.36 4.85 2.30
CA LEU A 119 -8.65 5.79 1.21
C LEU A 119 -10.13 5.85 0.83
N ASN A 120 -10.78 4.70 0.68
CA ASN A 120 -12.19 4.65 0.27
C ASN A 120 -13.15 5.05 1.40
N ASP A 121 -12.74 4.91 2.66
CA ASP A 121 -13.55 5.28 3.82
C ASP A 121 -13.36 6.76 4.20
N SER A 122 -12.14 7.26 4.07
CA SER A 122 -11.76 8.62 4.41
C SER A 122 -10.55 9.07 3.59
N PRO A 123 -10.77 9.74 2.44
CA PRO A 123 -9.69 10.36 1.66
C PRO A 123 -8.88 11.36 2.48
N ARG A 124 -9.53 12.03 3.45
CA ARG A 124 -8.87 12.94 4.40
C ARG A 124 -7.86 12.22 5.30
N SER A 125 -8.25 11.08 5.85
CA SER A 125 -7.35 10.27 6.68
C SER A 125 -6.17 9.75 5.84
N ALA A 126 -6.44 9.24 4.64
CA ALA A 126 -5.40 8.79 3.72
C ALA A 126 -4.40 9.92 3.38
N ALA A 127 -4.88 11.11 3.03
CA ALA A 127 -4.02 12.27 2.75
C ALA A 127 -3.19 12.72 3.97
N ALA A 128 -3.74 12.63 5.18
CA ALA A 128 -3.01 12.93 6.42
C ALA A 128 -1.90 11.90 6.70
N ILE A 129 -2.18 10.62 6.51
CA ILE A 129 -1.19 9.54 6.66
C ILE A 129 -0.10 9.67 5.59
N LEU A 130 -0.44 9.98 4.34
CA LEU A 130 0.55 10.22 3.29
C LEU A 130 1.48 11.41 3.61
N ARG A 131 0.97 12.43 4.29
CA ARG A 131 1.81 13.54 4.78
C ARG A 131 2.78 13.08 5.85
N LEU A 132 2.37 12.17 6.74
CA LEU A 132 3.27 11.54 7.71
C LEU A 132 4.34 10.69 7.00
N ALA A 133 3.94 9.90 6.00
CA ALA A 133 4.86 9.15 5.16
C ALA A 133 5.88 10.08 4.46
N LEU A 134 5.44 11.25 3.99
CA LEU A 134 6.33 12.27 3.43
C LEU A 134 7.31 12.83 4.47
N GLN A 135 6.86 13.07 5.70
CA GLN A 135 7.73 13.52 6.79
C GLN A 135 8.84 12.49 7.08
N LYS A 136 8.48 11.21 7.13
CA LYS A 136 9.42 10.09 7.29
C LYS A 136 10.35 9.95 6.09
N LEU A 137 9.86 10.21 4.87
CA LEU A 137 10.70 10.25 3.67
C LEU A 137 11.77 11.36 3.77
N CYS A 138 11.42 12.56 4.24
CA CYS A 138 12.41 13.61 4.49
C CYS A 138 13.50 13.15 5.46
N ILE A 139 13.15 12.37 6.49
CA ILE A 139 14.12 11.76 7.42
C ILE A 139 15.02 10.75 6.70
N GLN A 140 14.45 9.86 5.88
CA GLN A 140 15.22 8.91 5.08
C GLN A 140 16.20 9.61 4.12
N LEU A 141 15.85 10.81 3.64
CA LEU A 141 16.72 11.66 2.80
C LEU A 141 17.75 12.48 3.60
N GLY A 142 17.87 12.25 4.91
CA GLY A 142 18.87 12.88 5.78
C GLY A 142 18.47 14.26 6.33
N GLU A 143 17.18 14.61 6.31
CA GLU A 143 16.65 15.77 7.03
C GLU A 143 16.12 15.37 8.43
N ASN A 144 15.71 16.34 9.25
CA ASN A 144 15.30 16.07 10.63
C ASN A 144 13.81 15.73 10.80
N GLY A 145 12.98 15.98 9.78
CA GLY A 145 11.55 15.66 9.79
C GLY A 145 10.69 16.56 10.69
N LYS A 146 11.22 17.58 11.35
CA LYS A 146 10.43 18.42 12.28
C LYS A 146 9.49 19.38 11.56
N ASN A 147 9.92 19.89 10.40
CA ASN A 147 9.13 20.80 9.59
C ASN A 147 9.38 20.52 8.12
N ILE A 148 8.41 19.84 7.49
CA ILE A 148 8.47 19.41 6.09
C ILE A 148 8.80 20.58 5.14
N ASN A 149 8.29 21.80 5.41
CA ASN A 149 8.58 22.95 4.55
C ASN A 149 10.08 23.35 4.62
N ASN A 150 10.66 23.30 5.82
CA ASN A 150 12.09 23.57 6.00
C ASN A 150 12.96 22.46 5.43
N ASP A 151 12.53 21.20 5.58
CA ASP A 151 13.21 20.03 5.04
C ASP A 151 13.22 20.08 3.50
N ILE A 152 12.09 20.42 2.85
CA ILE A 152 12.03 20.64 1.40
C ILE A 152 13.02 21.76 0.99
N ALA A 153 13.05 22.88 1.72
CA ALA A 153 13.98 23.98 1.42
C ALA A 153 15.46 23.56 1.57
N ALA A 154 15.78 22.68 2.52
CA ALA A 154 17.12 22.13 2.69
C ALA A 154 17.50 21.18 1.55
N LEU A 155 16.59 20.30 1.13
CA LEU A 155 16.79 19.42 -0.02
C LEU A 155 17.00 20.21 -1.32
N VAL A 156 16.27 21.31 -1.53
CA VAL A 156 16.47 22.21 -2.68
C VAL A 156 17.88 22.80 -2.68
N LYS A 157 18.40 23.21 -1.51
CA LYS A 157 19.80 23.68 -1.40
C LYS A 157 20.84 22.60 -1.70
N LYS A 158 20.49 21.32 -1.49
CA LYS A 158 21.30 20.15 -1.86
C LYS A 158 21.21 19.80 -3.36
N GLY A 159 20.51 20.59 -4.17
CA GLY A 159 20.39 20.38 -5.61
C GLY A 159 19.17 19.57 -6.04
N LEU A 160 18.12 19.49 -5.20
CA LEU A 160 16.89 18.80 -5.57
C LEU A 160 16.26 19.40 -6.84
N ASN A 161 15.85 18.52 -7.76
CA ASN A 161 15.22 18.91 -9.00
C ASN A 161 13.90 19.71 -8.74
N PRO A 162 13.65 20.83 -9.45
CA PRO A 162 12.44 21.63 -9.28
C PRO A 162 11.11 20.88 -9.46
N THR A 163 11.08 19.85 -10.32
CA THR A 163 9.91 18.99 -10.52
C THR A 163 9.62 18.13 -9.30
N ILE A 164 10.66 17.66 -8.62
CA ILE A 164 10.54 16.87 -7.39
C ILE A 164 10.10 17.79 -6.24
N GLN A 165 10.66 19.01 -6.17
CA GLN A 165 10.20 20.02 -5.21
C GLN A 165 8.69 20.29 -5.33
N LYS A 166 8.19 20.53 -6.55
CA LYS A 166 6.75 20.73 -6.80
C LYS A 166 5.92 19.52 -6.35
N SER A 167 6.43 18.32 -6.51
CA SER A 167 5.77 17.08 -6.08
C SER A 167 5.69 16.98 -4.55
N LEU A 168 6.79 17.28 -3.86
CA LEU A 168 6.85 17.35 -2.39
C LEU A 168 5.88 18.40 -1.83
N ASP A 169 5.87 19.61 -2.41
CA ASP A 169 4.99 20.69 -1.97
C ASP A 169 3.51 20.38 -2.22
N ALA A 170 3.18 19.78 -3.37
CA ALA A 170 1.82 19.35 -3.66
C ALA A 170 1.29 18.34 -2.62
N LEU A 171 2.11 17.36 -2.25
CA LEU A 171 1.77 16.37 -1.24
C LEU A 171 1.64 17.01 0.15
N ARG A 172 2.61 17.85 0.55
CA ARG A 172 2.57 18.61 1.81
C ARG A 172 1.30 19.45 1.92
N ILE A 173 1.04 20.33 0.95
CA ILE A 173 -0.10 21.25 0.99
C ILE A 173 -1.43 20.49 1.00
N THR A 174 -1.56 19.45 0.17
CA THR A 174 -2.80 18.66 0.12
C THR A 174 -3.04 17.91 1.43
N GLY A 175 -1.99 17.30 2.00
CA GLY A 175 -2.07 16.63 3.30
C GLY A 175 -2.34 17.57 4.48
N ASN A 176 -1.85 18.82 4.44
CA ASN A 176 -2.20 19.85 5.44
C ASN A 176 -3.70 20.15 5.41
N ASN A 177 -4.21 20.40 4.20
CA ASN A 177 -5.60 20.81 4.00
C ASN A 177 -6.61 19.70 4.33
N ALA A 178 -6.18 18.44 4.30
CA ALA A 178 -7.00 17.30 4.74
C ALA A 178 -7.48 17.41 6.19
N VAL A 179 -6.61 17.89 7.08
CA VAL A 179 -6.89 17.93 8.53
C VAL A 179 -7.37 19.32 8.96
N HIS A 180 -6.92 20.37 8.26
CA HIS A 180 -7.36 21.75 8.46
C HIS A 180 -8.02 22.23 7.18
N PRO A 181 -9.35 22.14 7.06
CA PRO A 181 -10.05 22.58 5.85
C PRO A 181 -9.87 24.10 5.69
N GLY A 182 -8.91 24.48 4.84
CA GLY A 182 -8.81 25.82 4.26
C GLY A 182 -9.72 25.91 3.03
N GLU A 183 -9.17 26.32 1.89
CA GLU A 183 -9.92 26.47 0.62
C GLU A 183 -10.14 25.14 -0.15
N LEU A 184 -9.64 24.01 0.36
CA LEU A 184 -9.63 22.72 -0.33
C LEU A 184 -10.37 21.64 0.49
N ASP A 185 -11.56 21.24 0.04
CA ASP A 185 -12.30 20.12 0.62
C ASP A 185 -11.92 18.80 -0.07
N LEU A 186 -11.33 17.88 0.70
CA LEU A 186 -10.91 16.55 0.22
C LEU A 186 -11.95 15.46 0.49
N LYS A 187 -13.09 15.75 1.12
CA LYS A 187 -14.13 14.74 1.36
C LYS A 187 -14.68 14.15 0.06
N GLU A 188 -14.66 14.92 -1.02
CA GLU A 188 -15.28 14.56 -2.30
C GLU A 188 -14.27 14.22 -3.42
N ASP A 189 -12.96 14.30 -3.15
CA ASP A 189 -11.93 14.16 -4.19
C ASP A 189 -10.95 12.99 -3.93
N THR A 190 -11.48 11.76 -3.95
CA THR A 190 -10.67 10.54 -3.87
C THR A 190 -9.63 10.47 -4.99
N THR A 191 -9.96 10.95 -6.20
CA THR A 191 -9.06 10.95 -7.36
C THR A 191 -7.79 11.76 -7.10
N ARG A 192 -7.90 12.90 -6.43
CA ARG A 192 -6.74 13.70 -6.04
C ARG A 192 -5.89 13.02 -4.99
N VAL A 193 -6.50 12.36 -4.01
CA VAL A 193 -5.74 11.61 -2.99
C VAL A 193 -5.02 10.41 -3.62
N VAL A 194 -5.64 9.71 -4.58
CA VAL A 194 -4.98 8.68 -5.39
C VAL A 194 -3.70 9.20 -6.05
N LYS A 195 -3.70 10.44 -6.57
CA LYS A 195 -2.49 11.04 -7.16
C LYS A 195 -1.37 11.26 -6.15
N LEU A 196 -1.67 11.47 -4.87
CA LEU A 196 -0.65 11.65 -3.83
C LEU A 196 0.20 10.38 -3.62
N PHE A 197 -0.42 9.20 -3.71
CA PHE A 197 0.29 7.93 -3.70
C PHE A 197 1.30 7.84 -4.85
N GLY A 198 0.87 8.21 -6.06
CA GLY A 198 1.74 8.27 -7.23
C GLY A 198 2.86 9.29 -7.10
N LEU A 199 2.59 10.46 -6.51
CA LEU A 199 3.63 11.46 -6.23
C LEU A 199 4.68 10.93 -5.25
N LEU A 200 4.27 10.26 -4.19
CA LEU A 200 5.20 9.70 -3.21
C LEU A 200 6.11 8.64 -3.86
N ASN A 201 5.55 7.72 -4.64
CA ASN A 201 6.32 6.75 -5.41
C ASN A 201 7.26 7.42 -6.42
N PHE A 202 6.78 8.42 -7.16
CA PHE A 202 7.60 9.18 -8.11
C PHE A 202 8.79 9.86 -7.45
N ILE A 203 8.60 10.44 -6.26
CA ILE A 203 9.68 11.06 -5.49
C ILE A 203 10.71 10.00 -5.08
N SER A 204 10.26 8.87 -4.53
CA SER A 204 11.15 7.78 -4.11
C SER A 204 11.92 7.19 -5.27
N GLU A 205 11.26 6.99 -6.41
CA GLU A 205 11.88 6.50 -7.64
C GLU A 205 13.04 7.40 -8.06
N LYS A 206 12.79 8.72 -8.13
CA LYS A 206 13.78 9.69 -8.63
C LYS A 206 14.92 9.97 -7.67
N ILE A 207 14.68 9.95 -6.37
CA ILE A 207 15.70 10.32 -5.37
C ILE A 207 16.44 9.09 -4.84
N ILE A 208 15.80 7.92 -4.80
CA ILE A 208 16.33 6.74 -4.11
C ILE A 208 16.63 5.63 -5.12
N THR A 209 15.62 5.15 -5.84
CA THR A 209 15.75 3.96 -6.71
C THR A 209 16.67 4.22 -7.89
N GLU A 210 16.42 5.27 -8.69
CA GLU A 210 17.25 5.56 -9.87
C GLU A 210 18.74 5.78 -9.51
N PRO A 211 19.12 6.60 -8.51
CA PRO A 211 20.52 6.73 -8.12
C PRO A 211 21.14 5.43 -7.60
N LYS A 212 20.37 4.60 -6.88
CA LYS A 212 20.83 3.30 -6.38
C LYS A 212 21.10 2.32 -7.53
N GLU A 213 20.19 2.22 -8.49
CA GLU A 213 20.33 1.35 -9.66
C GLU A 213 21.50 1.78 -10.54
N ILE A 214 21.62 3.09 -10.82
CA ILE A 214 22.73 3.64 -11.60
C ILE A 214 24.06 3.41 -10.87
N GLY A 215 24.10 3.63 -9.55
CA GLY A 215 25.29 3.39 -8.73
C GLY A 215 25.72 1.93 -8.76
N ALA A 216 24.78 1.00 -8.56
CA ALA A 216 25.05 -0.43 -8.64
C ALA A 216 25.61 -0.84 -10.02
N PHE A 217 25.00 -0.34 -11.10
CA PHE A 217 25.51 -0.58 -12.46
C PHE A 217 26.90 0.04 -12.70
N TYR A 218 27.16 1.22 -12.16
CA TYR A 218 28.47 1.87 -12.26
C TYR A 218 29.55 1.11 -11.48
N ASP A 219 29.20 0.56 -10.32
CA ASP A 219 30.12 -0.21 -9.47
C ASP A 219 30.54 -1.53 -10.13
N GLU A 220 29.68 -2.12 -10.96
CA GLU A 220 29.98 -3.29 -11.80
C GLU A 220 30.98 -3.00 -12.94
N LEU A 221 31.25 -1.73 -13.27
CA LEU A 221 32.21 -1.38 -14.31
C LEU A 221 33.66 -1.73 -13.89
N PRO A 222 34.55 -2.09 -14.85
CA PRO A 222 35.95 -2.36 -14.57
C PRO A 222 36.66 -1.18 -13.89
N ASP A 223 37.54 -1.46 -12.94
CA ASP A 223 38.26 -0.43 -12.17
C ASP A 223 39.10 0.49 -13.07
N GLU A 224 39.66 -0.04 -14.16
CA GLU A 224 40.41 0.73 -15.16
C GLU A 224 39.55 1.83 -15.81
N ALA A 225 38.29 1.52 -16.12
CA ALA A 225 37.36 2.50 -16.70
C ALA A 225 36.94 3.55 -15.65
N LYS A 226 36.76 3.14 -14.39
CA LYS A 226 36.45 4.05 -13.28
C LYS A 226 37.62 5.01 -12.99
N GLN A 227 38.86 4.51 -13.03
CA GLN A 227 40.07 5.34 -12.88
C GLN A 227 40.20 6.37 -14.00
N ALA A 228 39.95 5.99 -15.26
CA ALA A 228 39.99 6.93 -16.38
C ALA A 228 38.97 8.07 -16.23
N VAL A 229 37.79 7.81 -15.67
CA VAL A 229 36.79 8.85 -15.36
C VAL A 229 37.29 9.78 -14.24
N GLN A 230 37.88 9.24 -13.18
CA GLN A 230 38.45 10.03 -12.08
C GLN A 230 39.58 10.94 -12.56
N GLU A 231 40.46 10.45 -13.43
CA GLU A 231 41.53 11.27 -14.05
C GLU A 231 40.98 12.39 -14.93
N ARG A 232 39.88 12.13 -15.68
CA ARG A 232 39.20 13.14 -16.49
C ARG A 232 38.59 14.26 -15.64
N ASP A 233 37.94 13.88 -14.54
CA ASP A 233 37.17 14.80 -13.69
C ASP A 233 38.02 15.48 -12.61
N ALA A 234 39.29 15.07 -12.47
CA ALA A 234 40.24 15.72 -11.57
C ALA A 234 40.40 17.21 -11.94
N PRO A 235 40.36 18.14 -10.95
CA PRO A 235 40.52 19.55 -11.20
C PRO A 235 41.88 19.81 -11.84
N LYS A 236 41.88 20.40 -13.05
CA LYS A 236 43.12 20.82 -13.72
C LYS A 236 43.79 21.89 -12.86
N LYS A 237 45.01 21.59 -12.41
CA LYS A 237 45.88 22.54 -11.71
C LYS A 237 46.28 23.70 -12.63
#